data_AF-A0A947AAJ7-F1
#
_entry.id   AF-A0A947AAJ7-F1
#
_cell.length_a   1.000
_cell.length_b   1.000
_cell.length_c   1.000
_cell.angle_alpha   90.00
_cell.angle_beta   90.00
_cell.angle_gamma   90.00
#
_symmetry.space_group_name_H-M   'P 1'
#
loop_
_entity.id
_entity.type
_entity.pdbx_description
1 polymer ?
#
loop_
_entity_poly.entity_id
_entity_poly.type
_entity_poly.pdbx_seq_one_letter_code
_entity_poly.pdbx_strand_id
1 'polypeptide(L)'
;MSKKALSAGELSHRETAEFIVELFHRIIIHHALWFTEVRHQMGMERALKILHTASRKSYDIQMKHLAKLLGFEMEDGIPAPLLEMDLEFLQNLKERLAKNWLVNDGGWFQSIEFTEGMNEAKRCNDSCWAHFSPFEAASIKHMLDLPENAGLDGLKRALG
;
A
#
# COMPACT_ATOMS: atom_id res chain seq x y z
N MET A 1 -15.20 -6.74 -34.57
CA MET A 1 -15.56 -6.36 -33.17
C MET A 1 -15.23 -7.55 -32.30
N SER A 2 -14.33 -7.39 -31.31
CA SER A 2 -14.02 -8.48 -30.37
C SER A 2 -15.28 -8.83 -29.58
N LYS A 3 -15.58 -10.12 -29.45
CA LYS A 3 -16.72 -10.63 -28.68
C LYS A 3 -16.43 -10.34 -27.21
N LYS A 4 -17.22 -9.47 -26.57
CA LYS A 4 -17.04 -9.11 -25.15
C LYS A 4 -17.34 -10.35 -24.29
N ALA A 5 -16.44 -10.73 -23.38
CA ALA A 5 -16.64 -11.85 -22.48
C ALA A 5 -17.93 -11.67 -21.63
N LEU A 6 -18.72 -12.72 -21.46
CA LEU A 6 -19.99 -12.68 -20.70
C LEU A 6 -19.78 -13.07 -19.23
N SER A 7 -18.66 -13.72 -18.91
CA SER A 7 -18.26 -14.04 -17.54
C SER A 7 -16.74 -14.03 -17.37
N ALA A 8 -16.27 -13.98 -16.12
CA ALA A 8 -14.83 -14.03 -15.81
C ALA A 8 -14.14 -15.33 -16.28
N GLY A 9 -14.90 -16.41 -16.50
CA GLY A 9 -14.37 -17.68 -17.01
C GLY A 9 -14.15 -17.71 -18.53
N GLU A 10 -14.63 -16.70 -19.26
CA GLU A 10 -14.54 -16.61 -20.72
C GLU A 10 -13.53 -15.57 -21.20
N LEU A 11 -12.76 -14.98 -20.28
CA LEU A 11 -11.79 -13.95 -20.62
C LEU A 11 -10.71 -14.52 -21.54
N SER A 12 -10.41 -13.81 -22.62
CA SER A 12 -9.24 -14.08 -23.44
C SER A 12 -7.95 -13.96 -22.62
N HIS A 13 -6.83 -14.40 -23.20
CA HIS A 13 -5.52 -14.26 -22.55
C HIS A 13 -5.23 -12.83 -22.10
N ARG A 14 -5.50 -11.84 -22.97
CA ARG A 14 -5.30 -10.42 -22.67
C ARG A 14 -6.24 -9.93 -21.57
N GLU A 15 -7.53 -10.25 -21.68
CA GLU A 15 -8.53 -9.85 -20.68
C GLU A 15 -8.23 -10.48 -19.31
N THR A 16 -7.71 -11.71 -19.28
CA THR A 16 -7.27 -12.38 -18.05
C THR A 16 -6.09 -11.64 -17.43
N ALA A 17 -5.10 -11.24 -18.22
CA ALA A 17 -3.95 -10.46 -17.74
C ALA A 17 -4.38 -9.08 -17.19
N GLU A 18 -5.28 -8.39 -17.89
CA GLU A 18 -5.87 -7.12 -17.42
C GLU A 18 -6.66 -7.32 -16.12
N PHE A 19 -7.42 -8.41 -16.02
CA PHE A 19 -8.18 -8.73 -14.81
C PHE A 19 -7.28 -9.02 -13.61
N ILE A 20 -6.11 -9.64 -13.80
CA ILE A 20 -5.14 -9.85 -12.71
C ILE A 20 -4.66 -8.52 -12.12
N VAL A 21 -4.36 -7.52 -12.96
CA VAL A 21 -3.97 -6.17 -12.48
C VAL A 21 -5.11 -5.53 -11.68
N GLU A 22 -6.34 -5.67 -12.17
CA GLU A 22 -7.54 -5.19 -11.47
C GLU A 22 -7.76 -5.91 -10.11
N LEU A 23 -7.45 -7.20 -10.00
CA LEU A 23 -7.53 -7.93 -8.72
C LEU A 23 -6.54 -7.36 -7.69
N PHE A 24 -5.32 -6.99 -8.09
CA PHE A 24 -4.38 -6.31 -7.19
C PHE A 24 -4.94 -4.97 -6.70
N HIS A 25 -5.53 -4.17 -7.60
CA HIS A 25 -6.16 -2.92 -7.22
C HIS A 25 -7.30 -3.13 -6.20
N ARG A 26 -8.16 -4.14 -6.42
CA ARG A 26 -9.22 -4.50 -5.47
C ARG A 26 -8.71 -4.93 -4.11
N ILE A 27 -7.60 -5.68 -4.06
CA ILE A 27 -6.95 -6.05 -2.79
C ILE A 27 -6.53 -4.79 -2.02
N ILE A 28 -5.88 -3.83 -2.70
CA ILE A 28 -5.41 -2.58 -2.11
C ILE A 28 -6.58 -1.76 -1.56
N ILE A 29 -7.61 -1.53 -2.39
CA ILE A 29 -8.80 -0.75 -1.99
C ILE A 29 -9.54 -1.44 -0.83
N HIS A 30 -9.76 -2.75 -0.91
CA HIS A 30 -10.45 -3.49 0.15
C HIS A 30 -9.68 -3.43 1.48
N HIS A 31 -8.35 -3.53 1.44
CA HIS A 31 -7.52 -3.41 2.63
C HIS A 31 -7.61 -1.99 3.23
N ALA A 32 -7.60 -0.94 2.40
CA ALA A 32 -7.78 0.44 2.84
C ALA A 32 -9.18 0.71 3.41
N LEU A 33 -10.23 0.12 2.83
CA LEU A 33 -11.60 0.21 3.34
C LEU A 33 -11.72 -0.46 4.72
N TRP A 34 -11.17 -1.66 4.90
CA TRP A 34 -11.12 -2.32 6.21
C TRP A 34 -10.43 -1.44 7.26
N PHE A 35 -9.27 -0.88 6.93
CA PHE A 35 -8.58 0.03 7.85
C PHE A 35 -9.43 1.27 8.18
N THR A 36 -10.09 1.85 7.18
CA THR A 36 -10.96 3.01 7.33
C THR A 36 -12.13 2.71 8.27
N GLU A 37 -12.80 1.58 8.09
CA GLU A 37 -13.91 1.16 8.95
C GLU A 37 -13.45 0.85 10.37
N VAL A 38 -12.34 0.13 10.55
CA VAL A 38 -11.82 -0.13 11.90
C VAL A 38 -11.41 1.17 12.59
N ARG A 39 -10.80 2.11 11.88
CA ARG A 39 -10.50 3.45 12.40
C ARG A 39 -11.77 4.20 12.81
N HIS A 40 -12.80 4.17 11.97
CA HIS A 40 -14.07 4.84 12.25
C HIS A 40 -14.79 4.24 13.47
N GLN A 41 -14.84 2.91 13.58
CA GLN A 41 -15.60 2.20 14.61
C GLN A 41 -14.83 2.07 15.93
N MET A 42 -13.50 1.97 15.89
CA MET A 42 -12.67 1.59 17.05
C MET A 42 -11.59 2.61 17.41
N GLY A 43 -11.48 3.70 16.66
CA GLY A 43 -10.46 4.73 16.86
C GLY A 43 -9.09 4.38 16.29
N MET A 44 -8.27 5.40 16.05
CA MET A 44 -7.00 5.29 15.33
C MET A 44 -5.98 4.39 16.04
N GLU A 45 -5.79 4.56 17.35
CA GLU A 45 -4.78 3.79 18.10
C GLU A 45 -5.03 2.28 18.00
N ARG A 46 -6.29 1.86 18.16
CA ARG A 46 -6.68 0.45 18.04
C ARG A 46 -6.61 -0.02 16.60
N ALA A 47 -7.01 0.81 15.65
CA ALA A 47 -6.92 0.50 14.22
C ALA A 47 -5.48 0.23 13.78
N LEU A 48 -4.50 1.01 14.25
CA LEU A 48 -3.08 0.79 13.93
C LEU A 48 -2.56 -0.55 14.47
N LYS A 49 -2.91 -0.91 15.70
CA LYS A 49 -2.54 -2.22 16.29
C LYS A 49 -3.15 -3.39 15.50
N ILE A 50 -4.42 -3.27 15.12
CA ILE A 50 -5.12 -4.28 14.31
C ILE A 50 -4.51 -4.35 12.90
N LEU A 51 -4.26 -3.20 12.27
CA LEU A 51 -3.66 -3.10 10.94
C LEU A 51 -2.31 -3.82 10.91
N HIS A 52 -1.44 -3.63 11.90
CA HIS A 52 -0.15 -4.31 11.97
C HIS A 52 -0.27 -5.83 11.95
N THR A 53 -1.23 -6.38 12.69
CA THR A 53 -1.48 -7.83 12.71
C THR A 53 -2.09 -8.31 11.39
N ALA A 54 -3.08 -7.58 10.89
CA ALA A 54 -3.81 -7.93 9.67
C ALA A 54 -2.92 -7.84 8.42
N SER A 55 -2.11 -6.80 8.30
CA SER A 55 -1.22 -6.58 7.15
C SER A 55 -0.17 -7.68 7.06
N ARG A 56 0.49 -8.03 8.18
CA ARG A 56 1.45 -9.14 8.24
C ARG A 56 0.83 -10.46 7.83
N LYS A 57 -0.28 -10.84 8.47
CA LYS A 57 -0.98 -12.10 8.16
C LYS A 57 -1.44 -12.16 6.70
N SER A 58 -1.99 -11.06 6.20
CA SER A 58 -2.45 -10.95 4.81
C SER A 58 -1.30 -11.08 3.82
N TYR A 59 -0.20 -10.37 4.08
CA TYR A 59 1.02 -10.41 3.29
C TYR A 59 1.63 -11.81 3.25
N ASP A 60 1.81 -12.47 4.40
CA ASP A 60 2.42 -13.80 4.50
C ASP A 60 1.64 -14.83 3.68
N ILE A 61 0.29 -14.79 3.76
CA ILE A 61 -0.58 -15.70 3.00
C ILE A 61 -0.48 -15.40 1.49
N GLN A 62 -0.58 -14.13 1.10
CA GLN A 62 -0.53 -13.73 -0.31
C GLN A 62 0.82 -14.09 -0.94
N MET A 63 1.92 -13.74 -0.28
CA MET A 63 3.25 -14.04 -0.77
C MET A 63 3.51 -15.54 -0.83
N LYS A 64 3.07 -16.33 0.16
CA LYS A 64 3.19 -17.79 0.10
C LYS A 64 2.51 -18.38 -1.15
N HIS A 65 1.34 -17.87 -1.52
CA HIS A 65 0.64 -18.32 -2.74
C HIS A 65 1.37 -17.89 -4.01
N LEU A 66 1.81 -16.63 -4.08
CA LEU A 66 2.52 -16.09 -5.25
C LEU A 66 3.90 -16.72 -5.42
N ALA A 67 4.66 -16.89 -4.34
CA ALA A 67 5.96 -17.57 -4.30
C ALA A 67 5.86 -18.98 -4.91
N LYS A 68 4.88 -19.76 -4.46
CA LYS A 68 4.62 -21.11 -4.99
C LYS A 68 4.25 -21.10 -6.48
N LEU A 69 3.46 -20.13 -6.92
CA LEU A 69 3.00 -20.06 -8.31
C LEU A 69 4.08 -19.56 -9.27
N LEU A 70 4.86 -18.56 -8.84
CA LEU A 70 5.85 -17.85 -9.66
C LEU A 70 7.27 -18.42 -9.51
N GLY A 71 7.48 -19.36 -8.58
CA GLY A 71 8.73 -20.10 -8.44
C GLY A 71 9.85 -19.34 -7.74
N PHE A 72 9.53 -18.50 -6.75
CA PHE A 72 10.52 -17.84 -5.90
C PHE A 72 10.39 -18.26 -4.43
N GLU A 73 11.48 -18.16 -3.68
CA GLU A 73 11.52 -18.47 -2.25
C GLU A 73 11.25 -17.23 -1.38
N MET A 74 10.90 -17.45 -0.11
CA MET A 74 10.71 -16.42 0.91
C MET A 74 11.68 -16.68 2.06
N GLU A 75 12.41 -15.67 2.50
CA GLU A 75 13.33 -15.71 3.64
C GLU A 75 12.91 -14.65 4.65
N ASP A 76 12.58 -15.06 5.88
CA ASP A 76 12.11 -14.19 6.97
C ASP A 76 10.99 -13.19 6.57
N GLY A 77 10.10 -13.62 5.68
CA GLY A 77 9.01 -12.78 5.18
C GLY A 77 9.43 -11.80 4.07
N ILE A 78 10.60 -11.97 3.47
CA ILE A 78 11.09 -11.18 2.34
C ILE A 78 11.26 -12.11 1.12
N PRO A 79 10.78 -11.75 -0.07
CA PRO A 79 11.07 -12.49 -1.29
C PRO A 79 12.58 -12.59 -1.53
N ALA A 80 13.12 -13.79 -1.70
CA ALA A 80 14.54 -14.02 -1.96
C ALA A 80 15.09 -13.17 -3.13
N PRO A 81 14.33 -12.94 -4.23
CA PRO A 81 14.80 -12.05 -5.30
C PRO A 81 15.09 -10.62 -4.85
N LEU A 82 14.45 -10.11 -3.78
CA LEU A 82 14.78 -8.78 -3.23
C LEU A 82 16.06 -8.82 -2.39
N LEU A 83 16.34 -9.92 -1.69
CA LEU A 83 17.56 -10.08 -0.88
C LEU A 83 18.81 -10.29 -1.73
N GLU A 84 18.64 -10.88 -2.92
CA GLU A 84 19.72 -11.14 -3.87
C GLU A 84 20.12 -9.90 -4.69
N MET A 85 19.31 -8.82 -4.67
CA MET A 85 19.62 -7.57 -5.36
C MET A 85 20.77 -6.84 -4.69
N ASP A 86 21.60 -6.16 -5.49
CA ASP A 86 22.61 -5.27 -4.94
C ASP A 86 21.98 -4.04 -4.25
N LEU A 87 22.74 -3.42 -3.34
CA LEU A 87 22.26 -2.31 -2.54
C LEU A 87 21.89 -1.08 -3.39
N GLU A 88 22.60 -0.84 -4.49
CA GLU A 88 22.34 0.30 -5.38
C GLU A 88 20.97 0.14 -6.06
N PHE A 89 20.68 -1.06 -6.56
CA PHE A 89 19.41 -1.38 -7.17
C PHE A 89 18.26 -1.31 -6.16
N LEU A 90 18.46 -1.80 -4.93
CA LEU A 90 17.47 -1.67 -3.86
C LEU A 90 17.18 -0.20 -3.51
N GLN A 91 18.22 0.66 -3.49
CA GLN A 91 18.05 2.09 -3.27
C GLN A 91 17.25 2.75 -4.41
N ASN A 92 17.58 2.43 -5.66
CA ASN A 92 16.86 2.93 -6.83
C ASN A 92 15.40 2.44 -6.85
N LEU A 93 15.15 1.17 -6.51
CA LEU A 93 13.81 0.60 -6.40
C LEU A 93 12.99 1.32 -5.33
N LYS A 94 13.57 1.53 -4.15
CA LYS A 94 12.95 2.30 -3.06
C LYS A 94 12.59 3.72 -3.49
N GLU A 95 13.51 4.43 -4.14
CA GLU A 95 13.25 5.78 -4.65
C GLU A 95 12.11 5.78 -5.67
N ARG A 96 12.08 4.79 -6.57
CA ARG A 96 11.02 4.69 -7.57
C ARG A 96 9.67 4.39 -6.93
N LEU A 97 9.61 3.54 -5.92
CA LEU A 97 8.37 3.27 -5.18
C LEU A 97 7.87 4.53 -4.45
N ALA A 98 8.77 5.31 -3.83
CA ALA A 98 8.40 6.58 -3.21
C ALA A 98 7.83 7.59 -4.23
N LYS A 99 8.46 7.70 -5.41
CA LYS A 99 7.93 8.53 -6.51
C LYS A 99 6.57 8.04 -7.02
N ASN A 100 6.38 6.73 -7.15
CA ASN A 100 5.10 6.16 -7.58
C ASN A 100 3.98 6.48 -6.58
N TRP A 101 4.27 6.41 -5.27
CA TRP A 101 3.30 6.82 -4.25
C TRP A 101 2.91 8.29 -4.39
N LEU A 102 3.88 9.20 -4.59
CA LEU A 102 3.60 10.62 -4.79
C LEU A 102 2.76 10.88 -6.05
N VAL A 103 3.04 10.16 -7.14
CA VAL A 103 2.24 10.24 -8.38
C VAL A 103 0.81 9.77 -8.14
N ASN A 104 0.60 8.73 -7.32
CA ASN A 104 -0.74 8.26 -6.99
C ASN A 104 -1.54 9.30 -6.18
N ASP A 105 -0.90 9.98 -5.23
CA ASP A 105 -1.53 11.08 -4.47
C ASP A 105 -1.96 12.23 -5.40
N GLY A 106 -1.05 12.66 -6.28
CA GLY A 106 -1.34 13.68 -7.30
C GLY A 106 -2.43 13.25 -8.29
N GLY A 107 -2.49 11.97 -8.66
CA GLY A 107 -3.52 11.41 -9.52
C GLY A 107 -4.92 11.51 -8.91
N TRP A 108 -5.06 11.20 -7.62
CA TRP A 108 -6.32 11.40 -6.88
C TRP A 108 -6.70 12.87 -6.82
N PHE A 109 -5.75 13.74 -6.46
CA PHE A 109 -5.97 15.17 -6.36
C PHE A 109 -6.49 15.75 -7.69
N GLN A 110 -5.77 15.49 -8.77
CA GLN A 110 -6.11 15.98 -10.11
C GLN A 110 -7.44 15.42 -10.61
N SER A 111 -7.73 14.15 -10.34
CA SER A 111 -9.00 13.55 -10.74
C SER A 111 -10.19 14.28 -10.11
N ILE A 112 -10.10 14.63 -8.82
CA ILE A 112 -11.15 15.40 -8.13
C ILE A 112 -11.13 16.86 -8.57
N GLU A 113 -9.96 17.47 -8.73
CA GLU A 113 -9.85 18.86 -9.17
C GLU A 113 -10.52 19.07 -10.52
N PHE A 114 -10.28 18.16 -11.47
CA PHE A 114 -10.83 18.27 -12.82
C PHE A 114 -12.34 17.98 -12.89
N THR A 115 -12.90 17.22 -11.94
CA THR A 115 -14.35 16.90 -11.95
C THR A 115 -15.18 17.76 -11.01
N GLU A 116 -14.66 18.06 -9.81
CA GLU A 116 -15.38 18.73 -8.71
C GLU A 116 -14.76 20.09 -8.30
N GLY A 117 -13.55 20.39 -8.77
CA GLY A 117 -12.85 21.65 -8.51
C GLY A 117 -11.86 21.61 -7.33
N MET A 118 -11.05 22.67 -7.24
CA MET A 118 -9.92 22.79 -6.31
C MET A 118 -10.29 22.62 -4.84
N ASN A 119 -11.42 23.19 -4.40
CA ASN A 119 -11.83 23.13 -2.99
C ASN A 119 -12.09 21.70 -2.54
N GLU A 120 -12.73 20.90 -3.39
CA GLU A 120 -13.04 19.50 -3.10
C GLU A 120 -11.76 18.64 -3.11
N ALA A 121 -10.88 18.86 -4.09
CA ALA A 121 -9.58 18.20 -4.14
C ALA A 121 -8.76 18.45 -2.86
N LYS A 122 -8.66 19.71 -2.42
CA LYS A 122 -7.95 20.07 -1.19
C LYS A 122 -8.61 19.45 0.06
N ARG A 123 -9.94 19.49 0.16
CA ARG A 123 -10.66 18.91 1.30
C ARG A 123 -10.42 17.41 1.43
N CYS A 124 -10.49 16.69 0.31
CA CYS A 124 -10.21 15.26 0.25
C CYS A 124 -8.74 14.96 0.59
N ASN A 125 -7.80 15.73 0.02
CA ASN A 125 -6.37 15.62 0.29
C ASN A 125 -6.07 15.80 1.78
N ASP A 126 -6.50 16.92 2.37
CA ASP A 126 -6.22 17.24 3.78
C ASP A 126 -6.77 16.16 4.72
N SER A 127 -7.97 15.65 4.41
CA SER A 127 -8.59 14.55 5.17
C SER A 127 -7.81 13.24 5.01
N CYS A 128 -7.34 12.92 3.80
CA CYS A 128 -6.50 11.76 3.54
C CYS A 128 -5.20 11.84 4.35
N TRP A 129 -4.49 12.97 4.27
CA TRP A 129 -3.24 13.19 4.99
C TRP A 129 -3.39 13.18 6.51
N ALA A 130 -4.50 13.72 7.04
CA ALA A 130 -4.81 13.63 8.48
C ALA A 130 -4.94 12.18 8.97
N HIS A 131 -5.32 11.25 8.09
CA HIS A 131 -5.43 9.83 8.39
C HIS A 131 -4.18 9.02 8.05
N PHE A 132 -3.46 9.39 6.99
CA PHE A 132 -2.25 8.70 6.55
C PHE A 132 -1.06 9.01 7.44
N SER A 133 -0.87 10.27 7.86
CA SER A 133 0.31 10.69 8.63
C SER A 133 0.51 9.89 9.93
N PRO A 134 -0.53 9.60 10.75
CA PRO A 134 -0.34 8.79 11.95
C PRO A 134 -0.06 7.30 11.63
N PHE A 135 -0.55 6.79 10.50
CA PHE A 135 -0.17 5.46 10.01
C PHE A 135 1.30 5.40 9.62
N GLU A 136 1.77 6.37 8.83
CA GLU A 136 3.16 6.45 8.40
C GLU A 136 4.11 6.60 9.60
N ALA A 137 3.77 7.49 10.54
CA ALA A 137 4.53 7.66 11.77
C ALA A 137 4.59 6.37 12.61
N ALA A 138 3.48 5.64 12.75
CA ALA A 138 3.45 4.36 13.46
C ALA A 138 4.28 3.28 12.75
N SER A 139 4.27 3.26 11.41
CA SER A 139 5.07 2.35 10.59
C SER A 139 6.57 2.61 10.76
N ILE A 140 7.01 3.87 10.65
CA ILE A 140 8.41 4.27 10.84
C ILE A 140 8.86 3.98 12.27
N LYS A 141 8.04 4.30 13.25
CA LYS A 141 8.31 4.01 14.66
C LYS A 141 8.52 2.52 14.90
N HIS A 142 7.70 1.65 14.30
CA HIS A 142 7.87 0.20 14.40
C HIS A 142 9.16 -0.27 13.70
N MET A 143 9.42 0.22 12.49
CA MET A 143 10.62 -0.13 11.72
C MET A 143 11.92 0.25 12.45
N LEU A 144 11.94 1.39 13.13
CA LEU A 144 13.10 1.93 13.83
C LEU A 144 13.14 1.56 15.33
N ASP A 145 12.18 0.78 15.81
CA ASP A 145 12.00 0.44 17.23
C ASP A 145 12.05 1.67 18.15
N LEU A 146 11.29 2.72 17.79
CA LEU A 146 11.26 3.97 18.54
C LEU A 146 10.27 3.89 19.73
N PRO A 147 10.61 4.45 20.90
CA PRO A 147 9.72 4.47 22.08
C PRO A 147 8.51 5.39 21.85
N GLU A 148 7.50 5.29 22.73
CA GLU A 148 6.26 6.06 22.60
C GLU A 148 6.48 7.57 22.46
N ASN A 149 7.37 8.10 23.29
CA ASN A 149 7.72 9.51 23.33
C ASN A 149 9.18 9.71 22.88
N ALA A 150 9.49 9.36 21.63
CA ALA A 150 10.86 9.40 21.11
C ALA A 150 11.45 10.80 20.94
N GLY A 151 10.63 11.85 21.04
CA GLY A 151 11.08 13.25 21.02
C GLY A 151 11.83 13.64 19.74
N LEU A 152 12.68 14.66 19.85
CA LEU A 152 13.47 15.18 18.72
C LEU A 152 14.51 14.18 18.21
N ASP A 153 15.08 13.35 19.10
CA ASP A 153 16.05 12.32 18.70
C ASP A 153 15.39 11.23 17.85
N GLY A 154 14.18 10.80 18.22
CA GLY A 154 13.37 9.91 17.40
C GLY A 154 12.99 10.52 16.06
N LEU A 155 12.60 11.80 16.05
CA LEU A 155 12.27 12.53 14.82
C LEU A 155 13.47 12.59 13.87
N LYS A 156 14.67 12.91 14.37
CA LYS A 156 15.89 12.96 13.57
C LYS A 156 16.16 11.59 12.91
N ARG A 157 16.02 10.50 13.67
CA ARG A 157 16.19 9.13 13.14
C ARG A 157 15.13 8.78 12.08
N ALA A 158 13.91 9.26 12.23
CA ALA A 158 12.81 9.00 11.30
C ALA A 158 12.97 9.71 9.95
N LEU A 159 13.53 10.93 9.96
CA LEU A 159 13.68 11.75 8.75
C LEU A 159 14.95 11.46 7.96
N GLY A 160 15.98 10.90 8.60
CA GLY A 160 17.30 10.68 8.01
C GLY A 160 18.22 11.88 8.18
#